data_AF-A0A2X1X002-F1
#
_entry.id   AF-A0A2X1X002-F1
#
_cell.length_a   1.000
_cell.length_b   1.000
_cell.length_c   1.000
_cell.angle_alpha   90.00
_cell.angle_beta   90.00
_cell.angle_gamma   90.00
#
_symmetry.space_group_name_H-M   'P 1'
#
loop_
_entity.id
_entity.type
_entity.pdbx_description
1 polymer ?
#
loop_
_entity_poly.entity_id
_entity_poly.type
_entity_poly.pdbx_seq_one_letter_code
_entity_poly.pdbx_strand_id
1 'polypeptide(L)' 'MMDSYENKLALRVSGLNKKNKTNDFSLKNINIEVPYGSIVGNIGRNGAGKSTTISCILGMFKKMREK' A
#
# COMPACT_ATOMS: atom_id res chain seq x y z
N MET A 1 -1.42 -30.96 -6.81
CA MET A 1 -0.22 -30.44 -6.10
C MET A 1 0.46 -29.28 -6.86
N MET A 2 0.05 -28.97 -8.10
CA MET A 2 0.48 -27.79 -8.86
C MET A 2 -0.39 -26.54 -8.56
N ASP A 3 -1.64 -26.73 -8.13
CA ASP A 3 -2.62 -25.63 -7.97
C ASP A 3 -2.34 -24.67 -6.79
N SER A 4 -1.50 -25.06 -5.84
CA SER A 4 -1.22 -24.27 -4.64
C SER A 4 -0.33 -23.04 -4.89
N TYR A 5 0.33 -22.96 -6.05
CA TYR A 5 1.18 -21.82 -6.41
C TYR A 5 0.49 -20.80 -7.31
N GLU A 6 -0.62 -21.17 -7.95
CA GLU A 6 -1.27 -20.35 -8.98
C GLU A 6 -1.92 -19.08 -8.41
N ASN A 7 -2.20 -19.05 -7.10
CA ASN A 7 -2.78 -17.91 -6.38
C ASN A 7 -1.90 -17.37 -5.23
N LYS A 8 -0.60 -17.64 -5.24
CA LYS A 8 0.30 -17.15 -4.19
C LYS A 8 0.46 -15.62 -4.33
N LEU A 9 0.06 -14.88 -3.29
CA LEU A 9 0.30 -13.43 -3.22
C LEU A 9 1.68 -13.14 -2.60
N ALA A 10 2.40 -12.17 -3.19
CA ALA A 10 3.60 -11.60 -2.59
C ALA A 10 3.29 -10.46 -1.61
N LEU A 11 2.22 -9.71 -1.84
CA LEU A 11 1.77 -8.62 -0.97
C LEU A 11 0.25 -8.55 -0.97
N ARG A 12 -0.34 -8.37 0.22
CA ARG A 12 -1.74 -8.00 0.40
C ARG A 12 -1.85 -6.80 1.34
N VAL A 13 -2.53 -5.76 0.87
CA VAL A 13 -2.85 -4.54 1.61
C VAL A 13 -4.36 -4.41 1.61
N SER A 14 -4.96 -4.31 2.80
CA SER A 14 -6.41 -4.19 2.93
C SER A 14 -6.75 -2.99 3.80
N GLY A 15 -7.65 -2.14 3.31
CA GLY A 15 -8.18 -1.00 4.06
C GLY A 15 -7.12 0.02 4.50
N LEU A 16 -6.07 0.23 3.70
CA LEU A 16 -5.03 1.20 4.06
C LEU A 16 -5.59 2.62 4.01
N ASN A 17 -5.55 3.29 5.17
CA ASN A 17 -5.96 4.66 5.35
C ASN A 17 -4.79 5.49 5.89
N LYS A 18 -4.58 6.68 5.32
CA LYS A 18 -3.56 7.62 5.79
C LYS A 18 -4.04 9.04 5.55
N LYS A 19 -4.18 9.82 6.62
CA LYS A 19 -4.38 11.26 6.54
C LYS A 19 -3.04 11.96 6.77
N ASN A 20 -2.75 12.97 5.96
CA ASN A 20 -1.60 13.83 6.20
C ASN A 20 -1.98 14.92 7.20
N LYS A 21 -1.02 15.37 8.03
CA LYS A 21 -1.28 16.41 9.03
C LYS A 21 -1.19 17.83 8.45
N THR A 22 -0.43 18.00 7.37
CA THR A 22 -0.07 19.30 6.82
C THR A 22 -0.93 19.73 5.63
N ASN A 23 -1.70 18.82 5.03
CA ASN A 23 -2.60 19.13 3.94
C ASN A 23 -3.84 18.21 3.98
N ASP A 24 -4.86 18.55 3.18
CA ASP A 24 -6.10 17.76 3.07
C ASP A 24 -5.95 16.45 2.29
N PHE A 25 -4.73 16.08 1.90
CA PHE A 25 -4.48 14.83 1.22
C PHE A 25 -4.71 13.64 2.16
N SER A 26 -5.41 12.63 1.65
CA SER A 26 -5.57 11.35 2.33
C SER A 26 -5.66 10.18 1.38
N LEU A 27 -5.01 9.08 1.76
CA LEU A 27 -5.30 7.75 1.24
C LEU A 27 -6.50 7.20 2.00
N LYS A 28 -7.52 6.75 1.27
CA LYS A 28 -8.76 6.22 1.84
C LYS A 28 -9.02 4.83 1.27
N ASN A 29 -9.15 3.84 2.15
CA ASN A 29 -9.52 2.47 1.82
C ASN A 29 -8.73 1.88 0.62
N ILE A 30 -7.40 2.01 0.64
CA ILE A 30 -6.56 1.44 -0.41
C ILE A 30 -6.43 -0.08 -0.20
N ASN A 31 -6.81 -0.83 -1.23
CA ASN A 31 -6.73 -2.29 -1.27
C ASN A 31 -5.82 -2.69 -2.45
N ILE A 32 -4.78 -3.49 -2.18
CA ILE A 32 -3.79 -3.90 -3.18
C ILE A 32 -3.48 -5.38 -2.96
N GLU A 33 -3.51 -6.16 -4.03
CA GLU A 33 -3.03 -7.54 -4.06
C GLU A 33 -1.98 -7.65 -5.16
N VAL A 34 -0.80 -8.13 -4.80
CA VAL A 34 0.31 -8.34 -5.73
C VAL A 34 0.58 -9.84 -5.83
N PRO A 35 0.36 -10.46 -7.00
CA PRO A 35 0.70 -11.85 -7.21
C PRO A 35 2.21 -12.09 -7.12
N TYR A 36 2.59 -13.28 -6.67
CA TYR A 36 3.99 -13.69 -6.65
C TYR A 36 4.58 -13.70 -8.07
N GLY A 37 5.82 -13.23 -8.22
CA GLY A 37 6.52 -13.15 -9.51
C GLY A 37 6.12 -11.97 -10.41
N SER A 38 5.22 -11.08 -9.95
CA SER A 38 4.80 -9.91 -10.74
C SER A 38 5.72 -8.70 -10.57
N ILE A 39 5.85 -7.90 -11.63
CA ILE A 39 6.40 -6.54 -11.58
C ILE A 39 5.23 -5.56 -11.64
N VAL A 40 5.08 -4.69 -10.65
CA VAL A 40 3.94 -3.77 -10.52
C VAL A 40 4.42 -2.32 -10.43
N GLY A 41 3.79 -1.43 -11.19
CA GLY A 41 4.02 0.01 -11.14
C GLY A 41 2.87 0.75 -10.45
N ASN A 42 3.19 1.63 -9.50
CA ASN A 42 2.23 2.55 -8.89
C ASN A 42 2.27 3.91 -9.58
N ILE A 43 1.32 4.18 -10.47
CA ILE A 43 1.30 5.36 -11.37
C ILE A 43 0.14 6.32 -11.08
N GLY A 44 0.24 7.55 -11.58
CA GLY A 44 -0.75 8.61 -11.33
C GLY A 44 -0.14 10.02 -11.32
N ARG A 45 -0.97 11.06 -11.20
CA ARG A 45 -0.53 12.47 -11.20
C ARG A 45 0.36 12.81 -9.99
N ASN A 46 1.11 13.91 -10.09
CA ASN A 46 1.83 14.45 -8.93
C ASN A 46 0.86 14.79 -7.81
N GLY A 47 1.22 14.48 -6.56
CA GLY A 47 0.34 14.65 -5.40
C GLY A 47 -0.73 13.57 -5.21
N ALA A 48 -0.87 12.58 -6.11
CA ALA A 48 -1.86 11.51 -5.96
C ALA A 48 -1.58 10.50 -4.83
N GLY A 49 -0.46 10.64 -4.12
CA GLY A 49 -0.11 9.77 -2.99
C GLY A 49 0.73 8.54 -3.32
N LYS A 50 1.30 8.44 -4.53
CA LYS A 50 2.08 7.26 -4.97
C LYS A 50 3.18 6.86 -3.97
N SER A 51 4.09 7.79 -3.66
CA SER A 51 5.18 7.54 -2.71
C SER A 51 4.64 7.31 -1.30
N THR A 52 3.58 8.00 -0.90
CA THR A 52 2.92 7.81 0.40
C THR A 52 2.36 6.39 0.53
N THR A 53 1.71 5.86 -0.50
CA THR A 53 1.20 4.48 -0.53
C THR A 53 2.35 3.49 -0.37
N ILE A 54 3.46 3.66 -1.10
CA ILE A 54 4.63 2.78 -1.00
C ILE A 54 5.25 2.86 0.41
N SER A 55 5.45 4.06 0.96
CA SER A 55 5.98 4.23 2.32
C SER A 55 5.07 3.60 3.38
N CYS A 56 3.75 3.62 3.18
CA CYS A 56 2.79 2.96 4.06
C CYS A 56 2.95 1.44 4.00
N ILE A 57 3.06 0.87 2.79
CA ILE A 57 3.28 -0.57 2.57
C ILE A 57 4.58 -1.03 3.20
N LEU A 58 5.65 -0.24 3.07
CA LEU A 58 6.96 -0.54 3.65
C LEU A 58 7.07 -0.26 5.15
N GLY A 59 6.00 0.20 5.81
CA GLY A 59 6.01 0.50 7.25
C GLY A 59 6.92 1.67 7.64
N MET A 60 7.26 2.57 6.72
CA MET A 60 8.23 3.65 6.95
C MET A 60 7.68 4.81 7.81
N PHE A 61 6.42 4.74 8.23
CA PHE A 61 5.84 5.73 9.12
C PHE A 61 6.01 5.30 10.58
N LYS A 62 6.72 6.11 11.36
CA LYS A 62 6.86 5.93 12.81
C LYS A 62 5.45 5.96 13.44
N LYS A 63 5.02 4.84 14.04
CA LYS A 63 3.85 4.84 14.95
C LYS A 63 4.13 5.88 16.03
N MET A 64 3.32 6.92 16.12
CA MET A 64 3.20 7.63 17.39
C MET A 64 2.54 6.63 18.33
N ARG A 65 3.28 6.23 19.38
CA ARG A 65 2.70 5.46 20.49
C ARG A 65 1.53 6.26 21.03
N GLU A 66 0.35 5.66 21.03
CA GLU A 66 -0.74 6.12 21.89
C GLU A 66 -0.23 6.06 23.34
N LYS A 67 -0.42 7.17 24.06
CA LYS A 67 -0.13 7.29 25.48
C LYS A 67 -1.33 6.78 26.25
#